data_AF-A0A6L6J6S9-F1
#
_entry.id   AF-A0A6L6J6S9-F1
#
_cell.length_a   1.000
_cell.length_b   1.000
_cell.length_c   1.000
_cell.angle_alpha   90.00
_cell.angle_beta   90.00
_cell.angle_gamma   90.00
#
_symmetry.space_group_name_H-M   'P 1'
#
loop_
_entity.id
_entity.type
_entity.pdbx_description
1 polymer ?
#
loop_
_entity_poly.entity_id
_entity_poly.type
_entity_poly.pdbx_seq_one_letter_code
_entity_poly.pdbx_strand_id
1 'polypeptide(L)' 'MAGSRFQETKGGAILDRFTGTVIARIEVTELDTSTALRVSQLILDALHREFGPTHLVNVVPDRG' A
#
# COMPACT_ATOMS: atom_id res chain seq x y z
N MET A 1 0.76 15.20 5.01
CA MET A 1 1.11 13.77 5.15
C MET A 1 0.78 13.11 3.83
N ALA A 2 1.74 12.53 3.12
CA ALA A 2 1.46 11.77 1.91
C ALA A 2 0.60 10.56 2.29
N GLY A 3 -0.64 10.51 1.80
CA GLY A 3 -1.55 9.40 2.09
C GLY A 3 -1.00 8.09 1.52
N SER A 4 -1.07 7.02 2.30
CA SER A 4 -0.74 5.66 1.89
C SER A 4 -1.51 5.29 0.60
N ARG A 5 -0.79 4.96 -0.50
CA ARG A 5 -1.37 4.70 -1.84
C ARG A 5 -2.24 3.45 -1.83
N PHE A 6 -1.73 2.36 -1.28
CA PHE A 6 -2.45 1.10 -1.18
C PHE A 6 -3.15 0.98 0.17
N GLN A 7 -4.37 0.49 0.16
CA GLN A 7 -5.18 0.30 1.35
C GLN A 7 -5.85 -1.08 1.30
N GLU A 8 -5.72 -1.85 2.38
CA GLU A 8 -6.55 -3.03 2.57
C GLU A 8 -7.97 -2.62 2.98
N THR A 9 -8.95 -3.26 2.38
CA THR A 9 -10.38 -3.09 2.64
C THR A 9 -10.97 -4.37 3.22
N LYS A 10 -12.26 -4.34 3.60
CA LYS A 10 -12.94 -5.51 4.15
C LYS A 10 -12.87 -6.70 3.17
N GLY A 11 -12.50 -7.87 3.68
CA GLY A 11 -12.35 -9.09 2.89
C GLY A 11 -11.02 -9.22 2.16
N GLY A 12 -9.96 -8.53 2.61
CA GLY A 12 -8.59 -8.70 2.13
C GLY A 12 -8.30 -8.05 0.77
N ALA A 13 -9.22 -7.26 0.23
CA ALA A 13 -9.01 -6.58 -1.05
C ALA A 13 -8.08 -5.36 -0.88
N ILE A 14 -7.06 -5.26 -1.72
CA ILE A 14 -6.12 -4.15 -1.79
C ILE A 14 -6.60 -3.16 -2.85
N LEU A 15 -6.95 -1.95 -2.41
CA LEU A 15 -7.34 -0.81 -3.22
C LEU A 15 -6.13 0.07 -3.50
N ASP A 16 -5.85 0.38 -4.77
CA ASP A 16 -4.99 1.50 -5.15
C ASP A 16 -5.81 2.80 -5.11
N ARG A 17 -5.54 3.64 -4.10
CA ARG A 17 -6.28 4.89 -3.88
C ARG A 17 -6.03 5.95 -4.95
N PHE A 18 -4.99 5.80 -5.78
CA PHE A 18 -4.73 6.72 -6.88
C PHE A 18 -5.63 6.44 -8.08
N THR A 19 -5.88 5.16 -8.37
CA THR A 19 -6.67 4.75 -9.53
C THR A 19 -8.13 4.44 -9.17
N GLY A 20 -8.42 4.20 -7.88
CA GLY A 20 -9.72 3.73 -7.43
C GLY A 20 -9.97 2.24 -7.74
N THR A 21 -8.95 1.51 -8.18
CA THR A 21 -9.06 0.13 -8.65
C THR A 21 -8.59 -0.85 -7.59
N VAL A 22 -9.33 -1.95 -7.43
CA VAL A 22 -8.86 -3.11 -6.64
C VAL A 22 -7.82 -3.85 -7.47
N ILE A 23 -6.60 -3.95 -6.95
CA ILE A 23 -5.46 -4.54 -7.66
C ILE A 23 -5.14 -5.96 -7.22
N ALA A 24 -5.56 -6.35 -6.02
CA ALA A 24 -5.32 -7.68 -5.46
C ALA A 24 -6.34 -8.02 -4.38
N ARG A 25 -6.45 -9.30 -4.03
CA ARG A 25 -7.13 -9.78 -2.84
C ARG A 25 -6.24 -10.80 -2.13
N ILE A 26 -6.07 -10.64 -0.84
CA ILE A 26 -5.33 -11.55 0.03
C ILE A 26 -6.34 -12.45 0.72
N GLU A 27 -6.15 -13.76 0.60
CA GLU A 27 -6.88 -14.77 1.34
C GLU A 27 -5.88 -15.60 2.13
N VAL A 28 -6.09 -15.68 3.46
CA VAL A 28 -5.26 -16.44 4.37
C VAL A 28 -6.14 -17.49 5.03
N THR A 29 -5.91 -18.76 4.71
CA THR A 29 -6.85 -19.85 5.02
C THR A 29 -6.51 -20.64 6.28
N GLU A 30 -5.24 -20.76 6.65
CA GLU A 30 -4.78 -21.68 7.71
C GLU A 30 -3.99 -21.00 8.84
N LEU A 31 -3.88 -19.67 8.81
CA LEU A 31 -3.15 -18.93 9.84
C LEU A 31 -4.11 -18.39 10.90
N ASP A 32 -3.62 -18.25 12.12
CA ASP A 32 -4.33 -17.50 13.15
C ASP A 32 -4.52 -16.04 12.71
N THR A 33 -5.51 -15.37 13.29
CA THR A 33 -5.88 -13.99 12.93
C THR A 33 -4.71 -13.02 13.02
N SER A 34 -3.84 -13.15 14.02
CA SER A 34 -2.72 -12.22 14.21
C SER A 34 -1.66 -12.40 13.11
N THR A 35 -1.38 -13.65 12.73
CA THR A 35 -0.46 -13.96 11.63
C THR A 35 -1.07 -13.56 10.28
N ALA A 36 -2.36 -13.78 10.06
CA ALA A 36 -3.05 -13.35 8.83
C ALA A 36 -3.01 -11.83 8.64
N LEU A 37 -3.24 -11.06 9.71
CA LEU A 37 -3.09 -9.60 9.69
C LEU A 37 -1.65 -9.18 9.40
N ARG A 38 -0.67 -9.87 9.99
CA ARG A 38 0.75 -9.59 9.76
C ARG A 38 1.14 -9.83 8.31
N VAL A 39 0.67 -10.91 7.68
CA VAL A 39 0.91 -11.18 6.25
C VAL A 39 0.35 -10.06 5.39
N SER A 40 -0.88 -9.61 5.67
CA SER A 40 -1.52 -8.54 4.90
C SER A 40 -0.77 -7.22 5.02
N GLN A 41 -0.29 -6.89 6.22
CA GLN A 41 0.56 -5.72 6.44
C GLN A 41 1.88 -5.81 5.67
N LEU A 42 2.56 -6.95 5.69
CA LEU A 42 3.82 -7.14 4.97
C LEU A 42 3.66 -6.96 3.45
N ILE A 43 2.53 -7.41 2.90
CA ILE A 43 2.22 -7.23 1.48
C ILE A 43 1.96 -5.74 1.17
N LEU A 44 1.20 -5.04 2.02
CA LEU A 44 0.98 -3.60 1.87
C LEU A 44 2.30 -2.82 1.92
N ASP A 45 3.16 -3.12 2.89
CA ASP A 45 4.46 -2.47 3.05
C ASP A 45 5.34 -2.69 1.81
N ALA A 46 5.34 -3.90 1.24
CA ALA A 46 6.06 -4.20 0.01
C ALA A 46 5.52 -3.39 -1.19
N LEU A 47 4.20 -3.27 -1.31
CA LEU A 47 3.58 -2.45 -2.36
C LEU A 47 3.92 -0.96 -2.20
N HIS A 48 3.88 -0.42 -0.98
CA HIS A 48 4.27 0.97 -0.74
C HIS A 48 5.75 1.22 -0.99
N ARG A 49 6.61 0.26 -0.66
CA ARG A 49 8.04 0.37 -0.94
C ARG A 49 8.34 0.45 -2.43
N GLU A 50 7.67 -0.37 -3.25
CA GLU A 50 7.95 -0.46 -4.69
C GLU A 50 7.20 0.61 -5.50
N PHE A 51 5.94 0.87 -5.16
CA PHE A 51 5.03 1.69 -5.97
C PHE A 51 4.39 2.86 -5.19
N GLY A 52 4.77 3.05 -3.92
CA GLY A 52 4.30 4.18 -3.14
C GLY A 52 4.84 5.50 -3.70
N PRO A 53 4.27 6.64 -3.27
CA PRO A 53 4.77 7.95 -3.65
C PRO A 53 6.20 8.10 -3.14
N THR A 54 7.17 7.88 -4.03
CA THR A 54 8.55 8.30 -3.82
C THR A 54 8.45 9.80 -3.59
N HIS A 55 8.89 10.29 -2.43
CA HIS A 55 8.91 11.72 -2.19
C HIS A 55 9.55 12.39 -3.41
N LEU A 56 8.78 13.21 -4.12
CA LEU A 56 9.31 14.14 -5.10
C LEU A 56 10.13 15.18 -4.32
N VAL A 57 11.33 14.80 -3.86
CA VAL A 57 12.39 15.73 -3.50
C VAL A 57 13.10 16.09 -4.81
N ASN A 58 12.39 16.77 -5.70
CA ASN A 58 13.00 17.62 -6.71
C ASN A 58 12.54 19.04 -6.41
N VAL A 59 13.02 19.57 -5.27
CA VAL A 59 13.16 21.02 -5.15
C VAL A 59 14.37 21.36 -6.01
N VAL A 60 14.14 21.61 -7.30
CA VAL A 60 15.09 22.39 -8.08
C VAL A 60 15.05 23.79 -7.48
N PRO A 61 16.14 24.33 -6.90
CA PRO A 61 16.15 25.73 -6.51
C PRO A 61 16.01 26.54 -7.80
N ASP A 62 14.91 27.27 -7.88
CA ASP A 62 14.68 28.29 -8.89
C ASP A 62 15.85 29.28 -8.79
N ARG A 63 16.76 29.26 -9.78
CA ARG A 63 17.85 30.21 -9.87
C ARG A 63 17.29 31.51 -10.42
N GLY A 64 16.80 32.36 -9.52
CA GLY A 64 16.74 33.80 -9.74
C GLY A 64 18.10 34.45 -9.52
#